data_AF-A0A429GEW2-F1
#
_entry.id   AF-A0A429GEW2-F1
#
_cell.length_a   1.000
_cell.length_b   1.000
_cell.length_c   1.000
_cell.angle_alpha   90.00
_cell.angle_beta   90.00
_cell.angle_gamma   90.00
#
_symmetry.space_group_name_H-M   'P 1'
#
loop_
_entity.id
_entity.type
_entity.pdbx_description
1 polymer ?
#
loop_
_entity_poly.entity_id
_entity_poly.type
_entity_poly.pdbx_seq_one_letter_code
_entity_poly.pdbx_strand_id
1 'polypeptide(L)'
;MNRKNETNSSSKLVDEIERDLYSEYYGKYLSDLGSIVEEASDDAVSLSTRKFMDIINIERRKLRENFVNDVVFYAGKRFSNEDISALAEIFDNQLSEIVSLALTAIADAIKGYYKYRESHTMTSKLRERIEVMVRDLARKEARLRVMEEMLKGCSEMEKENYMRDPMYKVLALLEEKGPMTATEVANEIKRSEATARRYLNKLISMQMVSKDTSQRPCVYKFVRAPWRRDV
;
A
#
# COMPACT_ATOMS: atom_id res chain seq x y z
N MET A 1 -5.68 -5.00 -42.00
CA MET A 1 -6.83 -4.70 -41.11
C MET A 1 -6.54 -5.32 -39.75
N ASN A 2 -6.32 -4.54 -38.67
CA ASN A 2 -6.49 -4.99 -37.25
C ASN A 2 -6.03 -4.00 -36.16
N ARG A 3 -5.38 -2.87 -36.47
CA ARG A 3 -4.92 -1.91 -35.44
C ARG A 3 -6.02 -1.37 -34.51
N LYS A 4 -7.28 -1.29 -34.95
CA LYS A 4 -8.41 -0.81 -34.13
C LYS A 4 -8.91 -1.82 -33.09
N ASN A 5 -8.73 -3.13 -33.33
CA ASN A 5 -9.18 -4.17 -32.40
C ASN A 5 -8.15 -4.42 -31.28
N GLU A 6 -6.85 -4.32 -31.57
CA GLU A 6 -5.79 -4.46 -30.56
C GLU A 6 -5.81 -3.30 -29.55
N THR A 7 -5.98 -2.04 -30.00
CA THR A 7 -6.10 -0.88 -29.10
C THR A 7 -7.30 -0.97 -28.17
N ASN A 8 -8.42 -1.57 -28.61
CA ASN A 8 -9.60 -1.76 -27.78
C ASN A 8 -9.41 -2.88 -26.75
N SER A 9 -8.63 -3.92 -27.08
CA SER A 9 -8.33 -5.02 -26.16
C SER A 9 -7.37 -4.59 -25.06
N SER A 10 -6.32 -3.85 -25.42
CA SER A 10 -5.32 -3.38 -24.45
C SER A 10 -5.86 -2.29 -23.53
N SER A 11 -6.75 -1.42 -24.03
CA SER A 11 -7.42 -0.43 -23.17
C SER A 11 -8.26 -1.11 -22.09
N LYS A 12 -9.04 -2.13 -22.46
CA LYS A 12 -9.87 -2.87 -21.49
C LYS A 12 -9.05 -3.59 -20.43
N LEU A 13 -7.91 -4.18 -20.82
CA LEU A 13 -7.02 -4.86 -19.90
C LEU A 13 -6.38 -3.88 -18.89
N VAL A 14 -5.99 -2.69 -19.34
CA VAL A 14 -5.50 -1.62 -18.45
C VAL A 14 -6.59 -1.21 -17.46
N ASP A 15 -7.83 -1.03 -17.92
CA ASP A 15 -8.94 -0.61 -17.07
C ASP A 15 -9.31 -1.65 -16.01
N GLU A 16 -9.21 -2.95 -16.33
CA GLU A 16 -9.43 -4.05 -15.38
C GLU A 16 -8.32 -4.10 -14.32
N ILE A 17 -7.06 -4.08 -14.74
CA ILE A 17 -5.91 -4.08 -13.81
C ILE A 17 -5.90 -2.82 -12.93
N GLU A 18 -6.22 -1.65 -13.50
CA GLU A 18 -6.31 -0.39 -12.76
C GLU A 18 -7.39 -0.49 -11.66
N ARG A 19 -8.54 -1.11 -11.95
CA ARG A 19 -9.63 -1.27 -10.97
C ARG A 19 -9.21 -2.17 -9.81
N ASP A 20 -8.56 -3.30 -10.10
CA ASP A 20 -8.12 -4.24 -9.07
C ASP A 20 -7.05 -3.62 -8.17
N LEU A 21 -6.04 -2.96 -8.76
CA LEU A 21 -4.99 -2.26 -8.03
C LEU A 21 -5.53 -1.09 -7.20
N TYR A 22 -6.49 -0.34 -7.76
CA TYR A 22 -7.15 0.73 -7.01
C TYR A 22 -7.86 0.17 -5.77
N SER A 23 -8.59 -0.93 -5.89
CA SER A 23 -9.29 -1.57 -4.77
C SER A 23 -8.30 -2.03 -3.68
N GLU A 24 -7.20 -2.67 -4.10
CA GLU A 24 -6.14 -3.12 -3.19
C GLU A 24 -5.50 -1.94 -2.42
N TYR A 25 -5.09 -0.88 -3.14
CA TYR A 25 -4.45 0.28 -2.55
C TYR A 25 -5.40 1.12 -1.70
N TYR A 26 -6.66 1.22 -2.11
CA TYR A 26 -7.69 1.86 -1.32
C TYR A 26 -7.85 1.14 0.01
N GLY A 27 -7.96 -0.19 -0.02
CA GLY A 27 -8.00 -1.02 1.18
C GLY A 27 -6.75 -0.87 2.05
N LYS A 28 -5.56 -0.73 1.46
CA LYS A 28 -4.30 -0.67 2.21
C LYS A 28 -4.01 0.70 2.83
N TYR A 29 -4.38 1.79 2.16
CA TYR A 29 -3.92 3.14 2.53
C TYR A 29 -5.04 4.06 3.03
N LEU A 30 -6.31 3.71 2.79
CA LEU A 30 -7.45 4.57 3.10
C LEU A 30 -8.45 3.95 4.07
N SER A 31 -8.42 2.63 4.31
CA SER A 31 -9.34 1.98 5.27
C SER A 31 -9.17 2.51 6.69
N ASP A 32 -7.94 2.81 7.09
CA ASP A 32 -7.57 3.07 8.49
C ASP A 32 -7.58 4.56 8.83
N LEU A 33 -7.82 5.44 7.86
CA LEU A 33 -7.86 6.89 8.08
C LEU A 33 -9.03 7.31 8.97
N GLY A 34 -10.16 6.58 8.91
CA GLY A 34 -11.30 6.81 9.80
C GLY A 34 -11.00 6.39 11.24
N SER A 35 -10.39 5.21 11.44
CA SER A 35 -10.06 4.72 12.78
C SER A 35 -9.02 5.60 13.48
N ILE A 36 -8.03 6.12 12.75
CA ILE A 36 -7.04 7.06 13.32
C ILE A 36 -7.70 8.35 13.84
N VAL A 37 -8.74 8.84 13.16
CA VAL A 37 -9.46 10.06 13.58
C VAL A 37 -10.34 9.80 14.79
N GLU A 38 -11.02 8.65 14.81
CA GLU A 38 -11.80 8.21 15.98
C GLU A 38 -10.89 8.05 17.21
N GLU A 39 -9.75 7.39 17.06
CA GLU A 39 -8.77 7.17 18.13
C GLU A 39 -8.24 8.51 18.68
N ALA A 40 -7.86 9.44 17.80
CA ALA A 40 -7.41 10.77 18.20
C ALA A 40 -8.50 11.59 18.93
N SER A 41 -9.77 11.41 18.55
CA SER A 41 -10.90 12.05 19.23
C SER A 41 -11.10 11.48 20.63
N ASP A 42 -11.05 10.16 20.79
CA ASP A 42 -11.20 9.51 22.09
C ASP A 42 -10.04 9.85 23.04
N ASP A 43 -8.81 9.95 22.52
CA ASP A 43 -7.65 10.43 23.28
C ASP A 43 -7.83 11.87 23.77
N ALA A 44 -8.33 12.77 22.91
CA ALA A 44 -8.60 14.15 23.28
C ALA A 44 -9.69 14.28 24.35
N VAL A 45 -10.74 13.47 24.28
CA VAL A 45 -11.78 13.37 25.32
C VAL A 45 -11.18 12.88 26.63
N SER A 46 -10.40 11.80 26.59
CA SER A 46 -9.74 11.21 27.77
C SER A 46 -8.82 12.21 28.48
N LEU A 47 -7.99 12.93 27.73
CA LEU A 47 -7.09 13.95 28.27
C LEU A 47 -7.86 15.14 28.86
N SER A 48 -8.90 15.61 28.18
CA SER A 48 -9.68 16.78 28.61
C SER A 48 -10.52 16.48 29.84
N THR A 49 -11.18 15.32 29.88
CA THR A 49 -11.95 14.87 31.04
C THR A 49 -11.07 14.64 32.26
N ARG A 50 -9.89 14.03 32.09
CA ARG A 50 -8.90 13.88 33.17
C ARG A 50 -8.45 15.22 33.73
N LYS A 51 -8.04 16.15 32.86
CA LYS A 51 -7.58 17.48 33.29
C LYS A 51 -8.69 18.29 33.96
N PHE A 52 -9.92 18.17 33.48
CA PHE A 52 -11.09 18.79 34.11
C PHE A 52 -11.31 18.22 35.51
N MET A 53 -11.28 16.89 35.66
CA MET A 53 -11.40 16.23 36.97
C MET A 53 -10.30 16.64 37.94
N ASP A 54 -9.06 16.77 37.49
CA ASP A 54 -7.95 17.22 38.34
C ASP A 54 -8.22 18.63 38.90
N ILE A 55 -8.66 19.57 38.06
CA ILE A 55 -8.99 20.94 38.47
C ILE A 55 -10.20 20.95 39.41
N ILE A 56 -11.26 20.23 39.05
CA ILE A 56 -12.48 20.16 39.84
C ILE A 56 -12.24 19.52 41.21
N ASN A 57 -11.41 18.48 41.33
CA ASN A 57 -11.10 17.87 42.62
C ASN A 57 -10.30 18.81 43.55
N ILE A 58 -9.50 19.71 42.98
CA ILE A 58 -8.80 20.75 43.73
C ILE A 58 -9.80 21.81 44.22
N GLU A 59 -10.67 22.30 43.33
CA GLU A 59 -11.63 23.35 43.66
C GLU A 59 -12.80 22.85 44.52
N ARG A 60 -13.24 21.60 44.35
CA ARG A 60 -14.31 20.96 45.14
C ARG A 60 -13.99 20.96 46.63
N ARG A 61 -12.74 20.65 47.00
CA ARG A 61 -12.32 20.70 48.41
C ARG A 61 -12.44 22.11 48.99
N LYS A 62 -11.99 23.12 48.25
CA LYS A 62 -12.10 24.53 48.66
C LYS A 62 -13.55 24.99 48.77
N LEU A 63 -14.39 24.63 47.79
CA LEU A 63 -15.81 24.96 47.78
C LEU A 63 -16.53 24.32 48.96
N ARG A 64 -16.22 23.05 49.26
CA ARG A 64 -16.77 22.33 50.42
C ARG A 64 -16.37 22.98 51.73
N GLU A 65 -15.08 23.30 51.89
CA GLU A 65 -14.58 23.97 53.10
C GLU A 65 -15.23 25.34 53.28
N ASN A 66 -15.34 26.15 52.22
CA ASN A 66 -16.02 27.45 52.26
C ASN A 66 -17.50 27.30 52.60
N PHE A 67 -18.20 26.35 51.99
CA PHE A 67 -19.61 26.08 52.28
C PHE A 67 -19.83 25.70 53.75
N VAL A 68 -19.01 24.79 54.30
CA VAL A 68 -19.10 24.40 55.71
C VAL A 68 -18.80 25.58 56.62
N ASN A 69 -17.78 26.38 56.32
CA ASN A 69 -17.43 27.58 57.08
C ASN A 69 -18.57 28.61 57.08
N ASP A 70 -19.20 28.83 55.92
CA ASP A 70 -20.34 29.74 55.78
C ASP A 70 -21.55 29.23 56.57
N VAL A 71 -21.87 27.94 56.49
CA VAL A 71 -22.96 27.33 57.27
C VAL A 71 -22.72 27.50 58.77
N VAL A 72 -21.49 27.24 59.26
CA VAL A 72 -21.12 27.43 60.66
C VAL A 72 -21.22 28.91 61.07
N PHE A 73 -20.75 29.82 60.22
CA PHE A 73 -20.77 31.26 60.47
C PHE A 73 -22.19 31.81 60.57
N TYR A 74 -23.06 31.48 59.62
CA TYR A 74 -24.43 32.02 59.55
C TYR A 74 -25.40 31.33 60.50
N ALA A 75 -25.23 30.03 60.76
CA ALA A 75 -26.13 29.30 61.64
C ALA A 75 -25.74 29.33 63.13
N GLY A 76 -24.47 29.63 63.44
CA GLY A 76 -23.95 29.62 64.81
C GLY A 76 -24.06 28.23 65.46
N LYS A 77 -24.23 28.18 66.80
CA LYS A 77 -24.38 26.91 67.57
C LYS A 77 -25.70 26.15 67.35
N ARG A 78 -26.52 26.54 66.37
CA ARG A 78 -27.85 25.94 66.16
C ARG A 78 -27.81 24.57 65.52
N PHE A 79 -26.76 24.27 64.77
CA PHE A 79 -26.56 22.95 64.16
C PHE A 79 -25.58 22.12 64.99
N SER A 80 -25.90 20.84 65.13
CA SER A 80 -24.94 19.85 65.61
C SER A 80 -23.89 19.58 64.54
N ASN A 81 -22.76 18.96 64.94
CA ASN A 81 -21.76 18.50 63.98
C ASN A 81 -22.32 17.45 63.01
N GLU A 82 -23.35 16.71 63.41
CA GLU A 82 -24.04 15.73 62.57
C GLU A 82 -24.85 16.43 61.47
N ASP A 83 -25.57 17.51 61.80
CA ASP A 83 -26.32 18.31 60.82
C ASP A 83 -25.39 18.97 59.80
N ILE A 84 -24.24 19.50 60.25
CA ILE A 84 -23.23 20.13 59.38
C ILE A 84 -22.63 19.08 58.44
N SER A 85 -22.37 17.86 58.95
CA SER A 85 -21.85 16.77 58.13
C SER A 85 -22.86 16.32 57.08
N ALA A 86 -24.14 16.21 57.44
CA ALA A 86 -25.21 15.87 56.51
C ALA A 86 -25.39 16.93 55.40
N LEU A 87 -25.32 18.22 55.75
CA LEU A 87 -25.37 19.31 54.77
C LEU A 87 -24.15 19.31 53.83
N ALA A 88 -22.95 19.04 54.36
CA ALA A 88 -21.75 18.92 53.55
C ALA A 88 -21.84 17.74 52.56
N GLU A 89 -22.44 16.62 52.98
CA GLU A 89 -22.68 15.46 52.13
C GLU A 89 -23.70 15.74 51.02
N ILE A 90 -24.80 16.45 51.33
CA ILE A 90 -25.78 16.90 50.32
C ILE A 90 -25.11 17.82 49.30
N PHE A 91 -24.30 18.77 49.75
CA PHE A 91 -23.54 19.67 48.88
C PHE A 91 -22.55 18.89 47.98
N ASP A 92 -21.84 17.93 48.55
CA ASP A 92 -20.92 17.07 47.80
C ASP A 92 -21.62 16.22 46.73
N ASN A 93 -22.82 15.71 47.03
CA ASN A 93 -23.62 14.96 46.08
C ASN A 93 -24.09 15.84 44.92
N GLN A 94 -24.60 17.04 45.22
CA GLN A 94 -25.01 18.02 44.21
C GLN A 94 -23.84 18.49 43.33
N LEU A 95 -22.67 18.75 43.93
CA LEU A 95 -21.46 19.04 43.16
C LEU A 95 -21.08 17.86 42.27
N SER A 96 -21.16 16.63 42.76
CA SER A 96 -20.83 15.43 41.96
C SER A 96 -21.75 15.31 40.74
N GLU A 97 -23.05 15.58 40.89
CA GLU A 97 -24.00 15.59 39.78
C GLU A 97 -23.65 16.66 38.72
N ILE A 98 -23.38 17.90 39.15
CA ILE A 98 -23.00 19.00 38.25
C ILE A 98 -21.71 18.67 37.50
N VAL A 99 -20.70 18.12 38.20
CA VAL A 99 -19.43 17.71 37.61
C VAL A 99 -19.64 16.62 36.57
N SER A 100 -20.48 15.63 36.86
CA SER A 100 -20.82 14.58 35.91
C SER A 100 -21.49 15.14 34.65
N LEU A 101 -22.42 16.08 34.79
CA LEU A 101 -23.08 16.73 33.64
C LEU A 101 -22.09 17.54 32.81
N ALA A 102 -21.19 18.28 33.45
CA ALA A 102 -20.15 19.06 32.77
C ALA A 102 -19.17 18.16 32.01
N LEU A 103 -18.77 17.02 32.59
CA LEU A 103 -17.91 16.04 31.92
C LEU A 103 -18.55 15.48 30.65
N THR A 104 -19.83 15.09 30.73
CA THR A 104 -20.58 14.59 29.57
C THR A 104 -20.67 15.68 28.49
N ALA A 105 -21.02 16.92 28.87
CA ALA A 105 -21.09 18.02 27.93
C ALA A 105 -19.75 18.34 27.25
N ILE A 106 -18.63 18.28 27.98
CA ILE A 106 -17.28 18.46 27.44
C ILE A 106 -16.94 17.33 26.46
N ALA A 107 -17.20 16.08 26.85
CA ALA A 107 -16.96 14.92 25.99
C ALA A 107 -17.75 15.01 24.68
N ASP A 108 -19.05 15.34 24.77
CA ASP A 108 -19.93 15.51 23.61
C ASP A 108 -19.50 16.67 22.72
N ALA A 109 -19.08 17.80 23.31
CA ALA A 109 -18.59 18.95 22.55
C ALA A 109 -17.29 18.64 21.79
N ILE A 110 -16.36 17.91 22.42
CA ILE A 110 -15.10 17.51 21.78
C ILE A 110 -15.39 16.50 20.66
N LYS A 111 -16.16 15.45 20.92
CA LYS A 111 -16.56 14.48 19.88
C LYS A 111 -17.30 15.14 18.73
N GLY A 112 -18.21 16.05 19.04
CA GLY A 112 -18.93 16.87 18.07
C GLY A 112 -17.99 17.73 17.21
N TYR A 113 -16.99 18.36 17.81
CA TYR A 113 -15.98 19.15 17.10
C TYR A 113 -15.12 18.30 16.15
N TYR A 114 -14.64 17.13 16.60
CA TYR A 114 -13.83 16.25 15.75
C TYR A 114 -14.65 15.66 14.60
N LYS A 115 -15.89 15.22 14.86
CA LYS A 115 -16.81 14.74 13.82
C LYS A 115 -17.18 15.84 12.81
N TYR A 116 -17.39 17.07 13.28
CA TYR A 116 -17.60 18.22 12.42
C TYR A 116 -16.36 18.55 11.57
N ARG A 117 -15.16 18.48 12.15
CA ARG A 117 -13.90 18.76 11.45
C ARG A 117 -13.54 17.68 10.42
N GLU A 118 -13.80 16.41 10.75
CA GLU A 118 -13.65 15.26 9.86
C GLU A 118 -14.54 15.43 8.62
N SER A 119 -15.79 15.84 8.82
CA SER A 119 -16.74 16.07 7.72
C SER A 119 -16.43 17.31 6.88
N HIS A 120 -15.74 18.34 7.41
CA HIS A 120 -15.69 19.65 6.74
C HIS A 120 -14.34 20.15 6.22
N THR A 121 -13.14 19.77 6.70
CA THR A 121 -11.95 20.57 6.29
C THR A 121 -10.58 19.94 6.14
N MET A 122 -10.17 18.91 6.87
CA MET A 122 -8.77 18.42 6.76
C MET A 122 -8.67 16.94 6.41
N THR A 123 -9.47 16.09 7.07
CA THR A 123 -9.49 14.65 6.79
C THR A 123 -10.06 14.36 5.41
N SER A 124 -11.13 15.06 5.01
CA SER A 124 -11.70 14.93 3.66
C SER A 124 -10.72 15.37 2.56
N LYS A 125 -10.05 16.53 2.72
CA LYS A 125 -9.06 17.01 1.75
C LYS A 125 -7.80 16.15 1.68
N LEU A 126 -7.35 15.62 2.82
CA LEU A 126 -6.23 14.69 2.88
C LEU A 126 -6.59 13.36 2.22
N ARG A 127 -7.78 12.84 2.53
CA ARG A 127 -8.35 11.65 1.90
C ARG A 127 -8.48 11.83 0.39
N GLU A 128 -9.06 12.92 -0.09
CA GLU A 128 -9.15 13.23 -1.52
C GLU A 128 -7.76 13.26 -2.18
N ARG A 129 -6.76 13.87 -1.53
CA ARG A 129 -5.37 13.87 -2.04
C ARG A 129 -4.79 12.47 -2.11
N ILE A 130 -4.98 11.66 -1.09
CA ILE A 130 -4.49 10.28 -1.05
C ILE A 130 -5.23 9.43 -2.09
N GLU A 131 -6.54 9.61 -2.26
CA GLU A 131 -7.34 8.95 -3.30
C GLU A 131 -6.84 9.28 -4.71
N VAL A 132 -6.49 10.55 -4.98
CA VAL A 132 -5.86 10.95 -6.25
C VAL A 132 -4.52 10.25 -6.44
N MET A 133 -3.67 10.21 -5.42
CA MET A 133 -2.37 9.52 -5.50
C MET A 133 -2.52 8.02 -5.71
N VAL A 134 -3.46 7.38 -5.02
CA VAL A 134 -3.77 5.95 -5.16
C VAL A 134 -4.25 5.63 -6.57
N ARG A 135 -5.13 6.45 -7.13
CA ARG A 135 -5.60 6.30 -8.52
C ARG A 135 -4.47 6.47 -9.53
N ASP A 136 -3.63 7.49 -9.35
CA ASP A 136 -2.48 7.72 -10.22
C ASP A 136 -1.45 6.58 -10.16
N LEU A 137 -1.23 6.01 -8.98
CA LEU A 137 -0.34 4.86 -8.79
C LEU A 137 -0.90 3.62 -9.49
N ALA A 138 -2.17 3.27 -9.24
CA ALA A 138 -2.83 2.14 -9.87
C ALA A 138 -2.78 2.23 -11.40
N ARG A 139 -3.06 3.41 -11.96
CA ARG A 139 -3.01 3.66 -13.40
C ARG A 139 -1.60 3.50 -13.99
N LYS A 140 -0.58 4.02 -13.31
CA LYS A 140 0.82 3.91 -13.77
C LYS A 140 1.28 2.46 -13.75
N GLU A 141 0.96 1.73 -12.71
CA GLU A 141 1.34 0.32 -12.57
C GLU A 141 0.59 -0.57 -13.57
N ALA A 142 -0.71 -0.35 -13.77
CA ALA A 142 -1.49 -1.07 -14.78
C ALA A 142 -0.89 -0.90 -16.18
N ARG A 143 -0.53 0.34 -16.55
CA ARG A 143 0.16 0.61 -17.83
C ARG A 143 1.50 -0.09 -17.94
N LEU A 144 2.27 -0.12 -16.85
CA LEU A 144 3.58 -0.74 -16.84
C LEU A 144 3.47 -2.26 -17.05
N ARG A 145 2.53 -2.93 -16.35
CA ARG A 145 2.26 -4.37 -16.53
C ARG A 145 1.84 -4.70 -17.96
N VAL A 146 0.94 -3.92 -18.56
CA VAL A 146 0.53 -4.12 -19.96
C VAL A 146 1.67 -3.87 -20.94
N MET A 147 2.51 -2.85 -20.70
CA MET A 147 3.70 -2.63 -21.54
C MET A 147 4.71 -3.78 -21.42
N GLU A 148 4.92 -4.34 -20.24
CA GLU A 148 5.78 -5.51 -20.05
C GLU A 148 5.23 -6.75 -20.77
N GLU A 149 3.93 -7.01 -20.70
CA GLU A 149 3.29 -8.11 -21.44
C GLU A 149 3.38 -7.91 -22.95
N MET A 150 3.16 -6.69 -23.44
CA MET A 150 3.34 -6.36 -24.86
C MET A 150 4.79 -6.54 -25.30
N LEU A 151 5.76 -6.12 -24.50
CA LEU A 151 7.18 -6.29 -24.79
C LEU A 151 7.56 -7.78 -24.84
N LYS A 152 7.03 -8.59 -23.91
CA LYS A 152 7.19 -10.06 -23.95
C LYS A 152 6.59 -10.63 -25.23
N GLY A 153 5.35 -10.29 -25.57
CA GLY A 153 4.68 -10.74 -26.79
C GLY A 153 5.41 -10.32 -28.07
N CYS A 154 5.95 -9.10 -28.12
CA CYS A 154 6.80 -8.65 -29.24
C CYS A 154 8.09 -9.45 -29.36
N SER A 155 8.76 -9.76 -28.24
CA SER A 155 9.99 -10.57 -28.25
C SER A 155 9.74 -12.00 -28.74
N GLU A 156 8.59 -12.59 -28.41
CA GLU A 156 8.18 -13.92 -28.89
C GLU A 156 7.88 -13.90 -30.39
N MET A 157 7.16 -12.89 -30.87
CA MET A 157 6.88 -12.72 -32.30
C MET A 157 8.15 -12.46 -33.12
N GLU A 158 9.09 -11.67 -32.59
CA GLU A 158 10.41 -11.46 -33.19
C GLU A 158 11.19 -12.79 -33.23
N LYS A 159 11.21 -13.56 -32.12
CA LYS A 159 11.82 -14.88 -32.06
C LYS A 159 11.24 -15.81 -33.12
N GLU A 160 9.92 -15.91 -33.25
CA GLU A 160 9.26 -16.73 -34.29
C GLU A 160 9.66 -16.34 -35.71
N ASN A 161 9.78 -15.04 -35.99
CA ASN A 161 10.23 -14.57 -37.30
C ASN A 161 11.68 -14.97 -37.59
N TYR A 162 12.58 -14.85 -36.61
CA TYR A 162 13.95 -15.35 -36.73
C TYR A 162 14.01 -16.87 -36.89
N MET A 163 13.14 -17.62 -36.19
CA MET A 163 13.06 -19.10 -36.28
C MET A 163 12.70 -19.62 -37.68
N ARG A 164 12.28 -18.79 -38.63
CA ARG A 164 12.09 -19.19 -40.03
C ARG A 164 13.41 -19.59 -40.70
N ASP A 165 14.54 -18.98 -40.31
CA ASP A 165 15.86 -19.39 -40.78
C ASP A 165 16.36 -20.59 -39.94
N PRO A 166 16.70 -21.74 -40.56
CA PRO A 166 17.27 -22.89 -39.87
C PRO A 166 18.52 -22.59 -39.03
N MET A 167 19.27 -21.54 -39.37
CA MET A 167 20.42 -21.09 -38.59
C MET A 167 20.01 -20.57 -37.21
N TYR A 168 18.95 -19.77 -37.11
CA TYR A 168 18.51 -19.23 -35.82
C TYR A 168 17.86 -20.30 -34.94
N LYS A 169 17.35 -21.40 -35.53
CA LYS A 169 16.93 -22.58 -34.75
C LYS A 169 18.09 -23.21 -33.98
N VAL A 170 19.29 -23.25 -34.56
CA VAL A 170 20.50 -23.69 -33.85
C VAL A 170 20.83 -22.76 -32.69
N LEU A 171 20.67 -21.45 -32.89
CA LEU A 171 20.92 -20.47 -31.83
C LEU A 171 19.94 -20.61 -30.66
N ALA A 172 18.64 -20.80 -30.93
CA ALA A 172 17.64 -21.06 -29.89
C ALA A 172 17.85 -22.41 -29.18
N LEU A 173 18.30 -23.44 -29.90
CA LEU A 173 18.64 -24.73 -29.31
C LEU A 173 19.77 -24.60 -28.27
N LEU A 174 20.83 -23.84 -28.60
CA LEU A 174 21.94 -23.59 -27.67
C LEU A 174 21.54 -22.69 -26.49
N GLU A 175 20.56 -21.81 -26.69
CA GLU A 175 19.97 -20.99 -25.61
C GLU A 175 19.20 -21.86 -24.61
N GLU A 176 18.44 -22.84 -25.08
CA GLU A 176 17.56 -23.68 -24.26
C GLU A 176 18.30 -24.87 -23.61
N LYS A 177 19.10 -25.60 -24.40
CA LYS A 177 19.79 -26.82 -23.95
C LYS A 177 21.21 -26.58 -23.44
N GLY A 178 21.73 -25.37 -23.62
CA GLY A 178 23.07 -24.99 -23.22
C GLY A 178 24.16 -25.44 -24.21
N PRO A 179 25.42 -25.55 -23.76
CA PRO A 179 26.57 -25.83 -24.62
C PRO A 179 26.47 -27.20 -25.30
N MET A 180 26.67 -27.26 -26.61
CA MET A 180 26.58 -28.52 -27.39
C MET A 180 27.70 -28.64 -28.41
N THR A 181 28.04 -29.88 -28.76
CA THR A 181 28.94 -30.22 -29.87
C THR A 181 28.23 -30.11 -31.22
N ALA A 182 28.99 -30.01 -32.32
CA ALA A 182 28.39 -29.94 -33.66
C ALA A 182 27.55 -31.19 -34.01
N THR A 183 27.93 -32.35 -33.49
CA THR A 183 27.21 -33.62 -33.63
C THR A 183 25.87 -33.62 -32.89
N GLU A 184 25.84 -33.12 -31.65
CA GLU A 184 24.60 -33.01 -30.87
C GLU A 184 23.63 -32.02 -31.51
N VAL A 185 24.14 -30.86 -31.96
CA VAL A 185 23.34 -29.88 -32.70
C VAL A 185 22.75 -30.49 -33.97
N ALA A 186 23.56 -31.24 -34.75
CA ALA A 186 23.13 -31.88 -35.98
C ALA A 186 21.98 -32.88 -35.77
N ASN A 187 22.07 -33.68 -34.71
CA ASN A 187 21.04 -34.63 -34.32
C ASN A 187 19.73 -33.94 -33.96
N GLU A 188 19.79 -32.86 -33.18
CA GLU A 188 18.60 -32.15 -32.72
C GLU A 188 17.87 -31.39 -33.84
N ILE A 189 18.61 -30.76 -34.75
CA ILE A 189 18.00 -30.07 -35.90
C ILE A 189 17.68 -31.03 -37.06
N LYS A 190 17.97 -32.33 -36.92
CA LYS A 190 17.82 -33.38 -37.94
C LYS A 190 18.48 -33.02 -39.28
N ARG A 191 19.73 -32.54 -39.23
CA ARG A 191 20.55 -32.20 -40.41
C ARG A 191 21.91 -32.88 -40.35
N SER A 192 22.63 -32.86 -41.47
CA SER A 192 24.01 -33.35 -41.50
C SER A 192 24.92 -32.50 -40.62
N GLU A 193 25.96 -33.11 -40.06
CA GLU A 193 26.94 -32.43 -39.24
C GLU A 193 27.65 -31.28 -40.01
N ALA A 194 27.91 -31.47 -41.30
CA ALA A 194 28.46 -30.43 -42.17
C ALA A 194 27.54 -29.19 -42.22
N THR A 195 26.22 -29.40 -42.28
CA THR A 195 25.23 -28.32 -42.28
C THR A 195 25.17 -27.61 -40.92
N ALA A 196 25.18 -28.39 -39.82
CA ALA A 196 25.23 -27.83 -38.47
C ALA A 196 26.49 -26.98 -38.25
N ARG A 197 27.67 -27.48 -38.67
CA ARG A 197 28.93 -26.72 -38.64
C ARG A 197 28.84 -25.43 -39.47
N ARG A 198 28.21 -25.46 -40.64
CA ARG A 198 28.00 -24.26 -41.47
C ARG A 198 27.16 -23.21 -40.74
N TYR A 199 26.07 -23.61 -40.08
CA TYR A 199 25.25 -22.69 -39.29
C TYR A 199 26.00 -22.15 -38.07
N LEU A 200 26.69 -23.02 -37.31
CA LEU A 200 27.49 -22.62 -36.16
C LEU A 200 28.61 -21.63 -36.53
N ASN A 201 29.33 -21.87 -37.64
CA ASN A 201 30.37 -20.95 -38.10
C ASN A 201 29.80 -19.58 -38.49
N LYS A 202 28.61 -19.55 -39.10
CA LYS A 202 27.92 -18.29 -39.42
C LYS A 202 27.48 -17.57 -38.14
N LEU A 203 26.93 -18.27 -37.16
CA LEU A 203 26.57 -17.70 -35.85
C LEU A 203 27.79 -17.18 -35.07
N ILE A 204 28.95 -17.83 -35.21
CA ILE A 204 30.23 -17.35 -34.66
C ILE A 204 30.65 -16.05 -35.34
N SER A 205 30.57 -15.95 -36.67
CA SER A 205 30.90 -14.71 -37.39
C SER A 205 30.00 -13.53 -36.99
N MET A 206 28.77 -13.82 -36.54
CA MET A 206 27.83 -12.83 -36.02
C MET A 206 28.00 -12.55 -34.52
N GLN A 207 28.99 -13.16 -33.88
CA GLN A 207 29.25 -13.08 -32.44
C GLN A 207 28.02 -13.47 -31.58
N MET A 208 27.22 -14.43 -32.04
CA MET A 208 26.05 -14.96 -31.32
C MET A 208 26.36 -16.27 -30.60
N VAL A 209 27.38 -16.98 -31.07
CA VAL A 209 27.87 -18.24 -30.50
C VAL A 209 29.38 -18.14 -30.34
N SER A 210 29.91 -18.69 -29.25
CA SER A 210 31.35 -18.86 -29.04
C SER A 210 31.75 -20.33 -29.18
N LYS A 211 32.96 -20.56 -29.68
CA LYS A 211 33.51 -21.90 -29.85
C LYS A 211 34.60 -22.14 -28.81
N ASP A 212 34.38 -23.13 -27.97
CA ASP A 212 35.37 -23.60 -27.01
C ASP A 212 36.27 -24.63 -27.69
N THR A 213 37.55 -24.27 -27.85
CA THR A 213 38.57 -25.11 -28.51
C THR A 213 39.44 -25.87 -27.51
N SER A 214 39.22 -25.69 -26.20
CA SER A 214 39.98 -26.35 -25.14
C SER A 214 39.72 -27.85 -25.05
N GLN A 215 38.58 -28.32 -25.57
CA GLN A 215 38.17 -29.72 -25.56
C GLN A 215 37.92 -30.25 -26.97
N ARG A 216 38.16 -31.55 -27.17
CA ARG A 216 37.82 -32.30 -28.38
C ARG A 216 36.80 -33.39 -28.04
N PRO A 217 35.63 -33.43 -28.70
CA PRO A 217 35.13 -32.51 -29.73
C PRO A 217 34.86 -31.08 -29.20
N CYS A 218 35.00 -30.07 -30.08
CA CYS A 218 34.77 -28.67 -29.69
C CYS A 218 33.30 -28.43 -29.31
N VAL A 219 33.09 -27.63 -28.27
CA VAL A 219 31.76 -27.28 -27.74
C VAL A 219 31.41 -25.85 -28.16
N TYR A 220 30.16 -25.62 -28.53
CA TYR A 220 29.63 -24.33 -28.93
C TYR A 220 28.71 -23.80 -27.83
N LYS A 221 28.92 -22.55 -27.42
CA LYS A 221 28.19 -21.90 -26.32
C LYS A 221 27.39 -20.72 -26.84
N PHE A 222 26.14 -20.61 -26.41
CA PHE A 222 25.32 -19.42 -26.64
C PHE A 222 25.98 -18.18 -26.01
N VAL A 223 25.95 -17.05 -26.73
CA VAL A 223 26.46 -15.75 -26.23
C VAL A 223 25.33 -14.74 -26.16
N ARG A 224 24.65 -14.51 -27.29
CA ARG A 224 23.55 -13.55 -27.39
C ARG A 224 22.61 -13.92 -28.53
N ALA A 225 21.38 -13.42 -28.46
CA ALA A 225 20.36 -13.61 -29.49
C ALA A 225 19.79 -12.27 -29.97
N PRO A 226 19.44 -12.14 -31.26
CA PRO A 226 18.83 -10.92 -31.78
C PRO A 226 17.40 -10.67 -31.27
N TRP A 227 16.75 -11.67 -30.67
CA TRP A 227 15.44 -11.55 -30.00
C TRP A 227 15.54 -11.28 -28.49
N ARG A 228 16.75 -11.25 -27.92
CA ARG A 228 16.95 -10.68 -26.58
C ARG A 228 17.33 -9.22 -26.76
N ARG A 229 16.47 -8.32 -26.30
CA ARG A 229 16.89 -6.94 -26.06
C ARG A 229 17.71 -6.99 -24.78
N ASP A 230 19.03 -6.94 -24.93
CA ASP A 230 19.94 -6.80 -23.79
C ASP A 230 19.50 -5.56 -22.99
N VAL A 231 19.21 -5.76 -21.70
CA VAL A 231 18.97 -4.69 -20.71
C VAL A 231 20.31 -4.08 -20.32
#